data_AF-A0A1V2AVC8-F1
#
_entry.id   AF-A0A1V2AVC8-F1
#
_cell.length_a   1.000
_cell.length_b   1.000
_cell.length_c   1.000
_cell.angle_alpha   90.00
_cell.angle_beta   90.00
_cell.angle_gamma   90.00
#
_symmetry.space_group_name_H-M   'P 1'
#
loop_
_entity.id
_entity.type
_entity.pdbx_description
1 polymer ?
#
loop_
_entity_poly.entity_id
_entity_poly.type
_entity_poly.pdbx_seq_one_letter_code
_entity_poly.pdbx_strand_id
1 'polypeptide(L)'
;MSKPKNNNNTQQKADYFVTCIGEEMFSLRKNHKKSLKTVAKDTKMSPGILSKVENGTYYNFCMTRLLRLCKYYNVDIRDVIDRAEFKDRNNVI
;
A
#
# COMPACT_ATOMS: atom_id res chain seq x y z
N MET A 1 -32.12 -19.12 10.63
CA MET A 1 -30.64 -19.07 10.71
C MET A 1 -30.09 -18.69 9.35
N SER A 2 -29.63 -17.45 9.20
CA SER A 2 -29.07 -16.96 7.94
C SER A 2 -27.67 -17.58 7.72
N LYS A 3 -27.43 -18.17 6.54
CA LYS A 3 -26.13 -18.73 6.17
C LYS A 3 -25.03 -17.65 6.28
N PRO A 4 -23.81 -17.98 6.76
CA PRO A 4 -22.72 -17.02 6.81
C PRO A 4 -22.39 -16.57 5.37
N LYS A 5 -22.41 -15.26 5.15
CA LYS A 5 -22.00 -14.62 3.90
C LYS A 5 -20.53 -14.99 3.63
N ASN A 6 -20.19 -15.24 2.37
CA ASN A 6 -18.87 -15.65 1.90
C ASN A 6 -17.81 -14.54 2.14
N ASN A 7 -17.33 -14.40 3.38
CA ASN A 7 -16.40 -13.36 3.83
C ASN A 7 -14.99 -13.49 3.21
N ASN A 8 -14.66 -14.65 2.66
CA ASN A 8 -13.32 -14.94 2.16
C ASN A 8 -12.98 -14.15 0.89
N ASN A 9 -13.96 -13.95 -0.01
CA ASN A 9 -13.72 -13.25 -1.28
C ASN A 9 -13.47 -11.75 -1.07
N THR A 10 -14.27 -11.07 -0.23
CA THR A 10 -14.09 -9.64 0.03
C THR A 10 -12.76 -9.35 0.72
N GLN A 11 -12.37 -10.17 1.69
CA GLN A 11 -11.09 -10.01 2.37
C GLN A 11 -9.91 -10.24 1.43
N GLN A 12 -9.96 -11.29 0.60
CA GLN A 12 -8.92 -11.57 -0.40
C GLN A 12 -8.74 -10.40 -1.39
N LYS A 13 -9.85 -9.82 -1.87
CA LYS A 13 -9.80 -8.63 -2.73
C LYS A 13 -9.20 -7.43 -2.02
N ALA A 14 -9.57 -7.19 -0.76
CA ALA A 14 -9.00 -6.11 0.03
C ALA A 14 -7.48 -6.30 0.26
N ASP A 15 -7.05 -7.51 0.59
CA ASP A 15 -5.63 -7.84 0.80
C ASP A 15 -4.82 -7.67 -0.49
N TYR A 16 -5.39 -8.08 -1.62
CA TYR A 16 -4.77 -7.87 -2.93
C TYR A 16 -4.64 -6.39 -3.28
N PHE A 17 -5.72 -5.61 -3.08
CA PHE A 17 -5.67 -4.17 -3.30
C PHE A 17 -4.63 -3.45 -2.42
N VAL A 18 -4.50 -3.86 -1.15
CA VAL A 18 -3.44 -3.36 -0.25
C VAL A 18 -2.05 -3.72 -0.78
N THR A 19 -1.90 -4.89 -1.40
CA THR A 19 -0.66 -5.27 -2.09
C THR A 19 -0.34 -4.35 -3.26
N CYS A 20 -1.33 -4.03 -4.10
CA CYS A 20 -1.16 -3.06 -5.19
C CYS A 20 -0.69 -1.69 -4.68
N ILE A 21 -1.26 -1.19 -3.58
CA ILE A 21 -0.80 0.05 -2.93
C ILE A 21 0.66 -0.09 -2.44
N GLY A 22 1.02 -1.22 -1.84
CA GLY A 22 2.39 -1.50 -1.40
C GLY A 22 3.40 -1.41 -2.53
N GLU A 23 3.09 -2.04 -3.67
CA GLU A 23 3.93 -1.97 -4.86
C GLU A 23 4.08 -0.56 -5.42
N GLU A 24 3.03 0.27 -5.35
CA GLU A 24 3.12 1.68 -5.72
C GLU A 24 4.10 2.42 -4.81
N MET A 25 4.06 2.18 -3.49
CA MET A 25 5.00 2.78 -2.55
C MET A 25 6.44 2.32 -2.82
N PHE A 26 6.63 1.03 -3.13
CA PHE A 26 7.94 0.49 -3.51
C PHE A 26 8.48 1.18 -4.76
N SER A 27 7.63 1.32 -5.78
CA SER A 27 7.97 1.96 -7.06
C SER A 27 8.37 3.42 -6.86
N LEU A 28 7.60 4.19 -6.08
CA LEU A 28 7.94 5.56 -5.72
C LEU A 28 9.30 5.65 -5.02
N ARG A 29 9.55 4.79 -4.04
CA ARG A 29 10.84 4.76 -3.33
C ARG A 29 12.01 4.54 -4.28
N LYS A 30 11.88 3.56 -5.18
CA LYS A 30 12.92 3.19 -6.15
C LYS A 30 13.15 4.28 -7.19
N ASN A 31 12.08 4.88 -7.71
CA ASN A 31 12.16 5.98 -8.68
C ASN A 31 12.86 7.21 -8.08
N HIS A 32 12.63 7.50 -6.81
CA HIS A 32 13.34 8.56 -6.07
C HIS A 32 14.74 8.14 -5.59
N LYS A 33 15.19 6.92 -5.92
CA LYS A 33 16.49 6.35 -5.53
C LYS A 33 16.73 6.39 -4.01
N LYS A 34 15.67 6.19 -3.21
CA LYS A 34 15.75 6.24 -1.74
C LYS A 34 15.93 4.85 -1.13
N SER A 35 16.74 4.79 -0.07
CA SER A 35 16.83 3.60 0.78
C SER A 35 15.66 3.58 1.77
N LEU A 36 15.25 2.39 2.24
CA LEU A 36 14.25 2.27 3.31
C LEU A 36 14.66 3.05 4.58
N LYS A 37 15.96 3.08 4.91
CA LYS A 37 16.49 3.81 6.06
C LYS A 37 16.29 5.33 5.92
N THR A 38 16.48 5.86 4.71
CA THR A 38 16.26 7.28 4.41
C THR A 38 14.78 7.63 4.59
N VAL A 39 13.90 6.88 3.94
CA VAL A 39 12.44 7.12 4.03
C VAL A 39 11.95 6.97 5.46
N ALA A 40 12.44 5.96 6.19
CA ALA A 40 12.11 5.72 7.60
C ALA A 40 12.41 6.94 8.47
N LYS A 41 13.63 7.50 8.32
CA LYS A 41 14.07 8.69 9.05
C LYS A 41 13.15 9.88 8.75
N ASP A 42 12.88 10.14 7.48
CA ASP A 42 12.15 11.34 7.04
C ASP A 42 10.64 11.26 7.37
N THR A 43 10.08 10.05 7.34
CA THR A 43 8.65 9.79 7.61
C THR A 43 8.35 9.44 9.07
N LYS A 44 9.37 9.36 9.93
CA LYS A 44 9.24 8.89 11.32
C LYS A 44 8.54 7.53 11.40
N MET A 45 8.91 6.62 10.50
CA MET A 45 8.43 5.24 10.45
C MET A 45 9.62 4.30 10.62
N SER A 46 9.41 3.09 11.16
CA SER A 46 10.51 2.12 11.21
C SER A 46 10.77 1.52 9.82
N PRO A 47 12.03 1.19 9.47
CA PRO A 47 12.33 0.51 8.20
C PRO A 47 11.55 -0.80 8.03
N GLY A 48 11.32 -1.54 9.12
CA GLY A 48 10.53 -2.76 9.11
C GLY A 48 9.06 -2.54 8.78
N ILE A 49 8.45 -1.45 9.28
CA ILE A 49 7.08 -1.09 8.89
C ILE A 49 7.03 -0.73 7.40
N LEU A 50 7.97 0.09 6.91
CA LEU A 50 8.01 0.46 5.49
C LEU A 50 8.17 -0.77 4.59
N SER A 51 9.04 -1.71 4.95
CA SER A 51 9.18 -2.97 4.22
C SER A 51 7.87 -3.75 4.16
N LYS A 52 7.15 -3.87 5.28
CA LYS A 52 5.84 -4.55 5.31
C LYS A 52 4.77 -3.81 4.50
N VAL A 53 4.78 -2.48 4.53
CA VAL A 53 3.88 -1.64 3.72
C VAL A 53 4.15 -1.86 2.24
N GLU A 54 5.41 -1.80 1.81
CA GLU A 54 5.79 -2.00 0.41
C GLU A 54 5.48 -3.41 -0.10
N ASN A 55 5.43 -4.40 0.80
CA ASN A 55 5.04 -5.78 0.47
C ASN A 55 3.53 -6.04 0.63
N GLY A 56 2.71 -5.05 0.99
CA GLY A 56 1.27 -5.25 1.23
C GLY A 56 0.91 -6.06 2.49
N THR A 57 1.87 -6.37 3.36
CA THR A 57 1.69 -7.29 4.51
C THR A 57 1.45 -6.57 5.84
N TYR A 58 1.33 -5.24 5.82
CA TYR A 58 1.11 -4.45 7.03
C TYR A 58 -0.39 -4.25 7.28
N TYR A 59 -1.04 -5.20 7.95
CA TYR A 59 -2.48 -5.16 8.24
C TYR A 59 -2.94 -3.96 9.08
N ASN A 60 -2.02 -3.33 9.84
CA ASN A 60 -2.30 -2.09 10.59
C ASN A 60 -1.91 -0.83 9.81
N PHE A 61 -1.94 -0.89 8.47
CA PHE A 61 -1.66 0.26 7.62
C PHE A 61 -2.83 1.24 7.62
N CYS A 62 -2.76 2.21 8.53
CA CYS A 62 -3.73 3.29 8.59
C CYS A 62 -3.50 4.33 7.48
N MET A 63 -4.60 4.89 6.98
CA MET A 63 -4.62 5.90 5.90
C MET A 63 -3.71 7.10 6.16
N THR A 64 -3.53 7.49 7.42
CA THR A 64 -2.62 8.58 7.82
C THR A 64 -1.15 8.27 7.51
N ARG A 65 -0.73 7.01 7.51
CA ARG A 65 0.62 6.59 7.09
C ARG A 65 0.77 6.67 5.57
N LEU A 66 -0.26 6.27 4.83
CA LEU A 66 -0.29 6.42 3.37
C LEU A 66 -0.18 7.89 2.96
N LEU A 67 -1.00 8.77 3.56
CA LEU A 67 -0.94 10.22 3.32
C LEU A 67 0.44 10.80 3.64
N ARG A 68 1.10 10.31 4.70
CA ARG A 68 2.46 10.73 5.03
C ARG A 68 3.47 10.33 3.96
N LEU A 69 3.37 9.12 3.42
CA LEU A 69 4.22 8.67 2.32
C LEU A 69 3.93 9.44 1.03
N CYS A 70 2.67 9.69 0.72
CA CYS A 70 2.26 10.52 -0.42
C CYS A 70 2.86 11.92 -0.33
N LYS A 71 2.76 12.56 0.85
CA LYS A 71 3.39 13.86 1.12
C LYS A 71 4.91 13.80 0.98
N TYR A 72 5.56 12.74 1.47
CA TYR A 72 7.02 12.59 1.36
C TYR A 72 7.48 12.49 -0.10
N TYR A 73 6.77 11.75 -0.94
CA TYR A 73 7.09 11.61 -2.36
C TYR A 73 6.50 12.72 -3.24
N ASN A 74 5.75 13.66 -2.67
CA ASN A 74 5.05 14.73 -3.38
C ASN A 74 4.11 14.20 -4.49
N VAL A 75 3.27 13.22 -4.13
CA VAL A 75 2.24 12.64 -5.01
C VAL A 75 0.85 12.81 -4.40
N ASP A 76 -0.18 12.98 -5.24
CA ASP A 76 -1.57 12.94 -4.79
C ASP A 76 -1.94 11.48 -4.46
N ILE A 77 -2.66 11.29 -3.36
CA ILE A 77 -3.15 9.97 -2.95
C ILE A 77 -4.13 9.39 -3.98
N ARG A 78 -4.87 10.24 -4.71
CA ARG A 78 -5.76 9.81 -5.79
C ARG A 78 -4.97 9.10 -6.88
N ASP A 79 -3.84 9.65 -7.31
CA ASP A 79 -3.02 9.02 -8.34
C ASP A 79 -2.47 7.65 -7.89
N VAL A 80 -2.16 7.51 -6.59
CA VAL A 80 -1.71 6.23 -6.02
C VAL A 80 -2.85 5.21 -6.03
N ILE A 81 -4.05 5.62 -5.63
CA ILE A 81 -5.24 4.76 -5.62
C ILE A 81 -5.61 4.35 -7.04
N ASP A 82 -5.67 5.29 -7.99
CA ASP A 82 -6.05 5.01 -9.37
C ASP A 82 -5.10 4.01 -10.03
N ARG A 83 -3.79 4.13 -9.79
CA ARG A 83 -2.79 3.15 -10.26
C ARG A 83 -2.94 1.79 -9.58
N ALA A 84 -3.21 1.77 -8.28
CA ALA A 84 -3.48 0.53 -7.56
C ALA A 84 -4.76 -0.16 -8.07
N GLU A 85 -5.84 0.59 -8.34
CA GLU A 85 -7.08 0.07 -8.93
C GLU A 85 -6.88 -0.43 -10.36
N PHE A 86 -6.04 0.24 -11.13
CA PHE A 86 -5.69 -0.24 -12.47
C PHE A 86 -5.01 -1.61 -12.38
N LYS A 87 -4.04 -1.79 -11.47
CA LYS A 87 -3.43 -3.11 -11.24
C LYS A 87 -4.44 -4.14 -10.74
N ASP A 88 -5.29 -3.75 -9.79
CA ASP A 88 -6.33 -4.61 -9.21
C ASP A 88 -7.27 -5.17 -10.29
N ARG A 89 -7.77 -4.30 -11.18
CA ARG A 89 -8.68 -4.68 -12.27
C ARG A 89 -8.03 -5.51 -13.36
N ASN A 90 -6.74 -5.31 -13.63
CA ASN A 90 -6.02 -6.04 -14.67
C ASN A 90 -5.47 -7.38 -14.18
N ASN A 91 -5.44 -7.62 -12.87
CA ASN A 91 -5.14 -8.92 -12.31
C ASN A 91 -6.43 -9.75 -12.22
N VAL A 92 -6.87 -10.28 -13.36
CA VAL A 92 -7.95 -11.27 -13.40
C VAL A 92 -7.42 -12.54 -12.72
N ILE A 93 -7.83 -12.75 -11.46
CA ILE A 93 -7.70 -14.03 -10.75
C ILE A 93 -8.63 -15.05 -11.39
#